data_AF-A0A1T3VRK8-F1
#
_entry.id   AF-A0A1T3VRK8-F1
#
_cell.length_a   1.000
_cell.length_b   1.000
_cell.length_c   1.000
_cell.angle_alpha   90.00
_cell.angle_beta   90.00
_cell.angle_gamma   90.00
#
_symmetry.space_group_name_H-M   'P 1'
#
loop_
_entity.id
_entity.type
_entity.pdbx_description
1 polymer ?
#
loop_
_entity_poly.entity_id
_entity_poly.type
_entity_poly.pdbx_seq_one_letter_code
_entity_poly.pdbx_strand_id
1 'polypeptide(L)'
;GRLAVNLPPDGLTEAAAQLGLGIDYVAPGMTTVTGSVPIADSPALRVEAGIGQGKVTASPFGMALVAATLARGSVPAPTIVAGAPGVADRTPEPLPGGVDEQVRAMMRETVTGGTATALQDIPDLLGKTGTAEYIDDTHAHGWFVGIRGDLALAVFVSDAGSSAPAVDAAGGFLRASA
;
A
#
# COMPACT_ATOMS: atom_id res chain seq x y z
N GLY A 1 -8.18 -15.51 0.47
CA GLY A 1 -9.26 -16.46 0.83
C GLY A 1 -9.01 -17.11 2.18
N ARG A 2 -8.54 -18.37 2.20
CA ARG A 2 -8.47 -19.21 3.41
C ARG A 2 -7.62 -18.64 4.57
N LEU A 3 -6.52 -17.96 4.26
CA LEU A 3 -5.69 -17.30 5.28
C LEU A 3 -6.46 -16.18 6.00
N ALA A 4 -7.21 -15.37 5.26
CA ALA A 4 -7.94 -14.24 5.82
C ALA A 4 -9.09 -14.68 6.73
N VAL A 5 -9.76 -15.79 6.42
CA VAL A 5 -10.84 -16.36 7.27
C VAL A 5 -10.32 -16.77 8.64
N ASN A 6 -9.05 -17.17 8.73
CA ASN A 6 -8.42 -17.62 9.97
C ASN A 6 -7.88 -16.48 10.83
N LEU A 7 -7.87 -15.24 10.32
CA LEU A 7 -7.48 -14.07 11.10
C LEU A 7 -8.58 -13.72 12.12
N PRO A 8 -8.22 -13.15 13.28
CA PRO A 8 -9.20 -12.50 14.12
C PRO A 8 -9.88 -11.34 13.36
N PRO A 9 -11.12 -10.95 13.73
CA PRO A 9 -11.90 -9.93 13.01
C PRO A 9 -11.17 -8.59 12.78
N ASP A 10 -10.30 -8.20 13.71
CA ASP A 10 -9.48 -6.99 13.73
C ASP A 10 -8.06 -7.18 13.21
N GLY A 11 -7.63 -8.41 12.87
CA GLY A 11 -6.24 -8.69 12.53
C GLY A 11 -5.74 -7.89 11.31
N LEU A 12 -6.60 -7.64 10.32
CA LEU A 12 -6.27 -6.76 9.19
C LEU A 12 -6.27 -5.28 9.57
N THR A 13 -7.15 -4.88 10.49
CA THR A 13 -7.20 -3.51 11.02
C THR A 13 -5.92 -3.17 11.79
N GLU A 14 -5.44 -4.09 12.63
CA GLU A 14 -4.21 -3.92 13.39
C GLU A 14 -2.99 -3.89 12.46
N ALA A 15 -2.86 -4.86 11.55
CA ALA A 15 -1.75 -4.90 10.61
C ALA A 15 -1.70 -3.66 9.69
N ALA A 16 -2.85 -3.16 9.25
CA ALA A 16 -2.93 -1.91 8.48
C ALA A 16 -2.40 -0.72 9.28
N ALA A 17 -2.80 -0.60 10.55
CA ALA A 17 -2.33 0.45 11.44
C ALA A 17 -0.82 0.38 11.68
N GLN A 18 -0.25 -0.82 11.90
CA GLN A 18 1.20 -1.06 12.04
C GLN A 18 1.99 -0.58 10.80
N LEU A 19 1.36 -0.59 9.62
CA LEU A 19 1.94 -0.11 8.37
C LEU A 19 1.65 1.38 8.10
N GLY A 20 0.88 2.05 8.96
CA GLY A 20 0.50 3.46 8.85
C GLY A 20 -0.80 3.72 8.09
N LEU A 21 -1.51 2.68 7.62
CA LEU A 21 -2.81 2.81 6.97
C LEU A 21 -3.93 2.95 8.00
N GLY A 22 -4.74 4.00 7.89
CA GLY A 22 -5.73 4.36 8.92
C GLY A 22 -5.12 5.10 10.12
N ILE A 23 -3.93 5.67 9.95
CA ILE A 23 -3.31 6.66 10.84
C ILE A 23 -3.30 7.98 10.08
N ASP A 24 -3.96 9.01 10.61
CA ASP A 24 -4.03 10.30 9.95
C ASP A 24 -3.11 11.32 10.62
N TYR A 25 -2.63 12.27 9.81
CA TYR A 25 -1.61 13.23 10.21
C TYR A 25 -2.11 14.64 10.00
N VAL A 26 -1.73 15.50 10.95
CA VAL A 26 -1.90 16.95 10.85
C VAL A 26 -0.52 17.59 10.77
N ALA A 27 -0.29 18.38 9.71
CA ALA A 27 0.88 19.22 9.56
C ALA A 27 0.49 20.55 8.89
N PRO A 28 1.35 21.59 8.92
CA PRO A 28 1.10 22.81 8.18
C PRO A 28 0.86 22.53 6.68
N GLY A 29 -0.33 22.88 6.19
CA GLY A 29 -0.73 22.65 4.80
C GLY A 29 -1.11 21.20 4.46
N MET A 30 -1.25 20.32 5.46
CA MET A 30 -1.57 18.90 5.25
C MET A 30 -2.55 18.38 6.30
N THR A 31 -3.72 17.96 5.85
CA THR A 31 -4.59 17.04 6.59
C THR A 31 -4.72 15.80 5.72
N THR A 32 -4.29 14.66 6.24
CA THR A 32 -4.25 13.43 5.44
C THR A 32 -5.49 12.59 5.68
N VAL A 33 -5.89 11.85 4.65
CA VAL A 33 -6.73 10.66 4.79
C VAL A 33 -5.91 9.52 4.21
N THR A 34 -5.40 8.63 5.05
CA THR A 34 -4.57 7.50 4.60
C THR A 34 -5.44 6.35 4.07
N GLY A 35 -6.55 6.07 4.72
CA GLY A 35 -7.47 5.00 4.37
C GLY A 35 -8.21 4.45 5.58
N SER A 36 -8.92 3.35 5.40
CA SER A 36 -9.64 2.65 6.46
C SER A 36 -9.69 1.15 6.18
N VAL A 37 -9.34 0.35 7.17
CA VAL A 37 -9.51 -1.11 7.17
C VAL A 37 -10.41 -1.46 8.35
N PRO A 38 -11.74 -1.48 8.17
CA PRO A 38 -12.67 -1.73 9.28
C PRO A 38 -12.62 -3.17 9.75
N ILE A 39 -13.05 -3.41 10.99
CA ILE A 39 -13.20 -4.74 11.57
C ILE A 39 -14.11 -5.60 10.68
N ALA A 40 -13.69 -6.83 10.42
CA ALA A 40 -14.38 -7.78 9.56
C ALA A 40 -15.04 -8.90 10.40
N ASP A 41 -16.23 -8.62 10.91
CA ASP A 41 -16.95 -9.51 11.85
C ASP A 41 -17.43 -10.84 11.24
N SER A 42 -17.46 -10.96 9.91
CA SER A 42 -17.87 -12.18 9.22
C SER A 42 -16.74 -12.80 8.40
N PRO A 43 -16.74 -14.14 8.18
CA PRO A 43 -15.79 -14.78 7.28
C PRO A 43 -15.77 -14.19 5.86
N ALA A 44 -16.94 -13.80 5.34
CA ALA A 44 -17.05 -13.18 4.01
C ALA A 44 -16.34 -11.81 3.97
N LEU A 45 -16.62 -10.95 4.96
CA LEU A 45 -15.95 -9.64 5.08
C LEU A 45 -14.44 -9.80 5.24
N ARG A 46 -13.97 -10.83 5.96
CA ARG A 46 -12.54 -11.12 6.09
C ARG A 46 -11.91 -11.50 4.76
N VAL A 47 -12.60 -12.27 3.92
CA VAL A 47 -12.11 -12.63 2.58
C VAL A 47 -11.98 -11.39 1.69
N GLU A 48 -13.01 -10.54 1.66
CA GLU A 48 -13.01 -9.29 0.89
C GLU A 48 -11.91 -8.34 1.36
N ALA A 49 -11.85 -8.06 2.66
CA ALA A 49 -10.84 -7.19 3.25
C ALA A 49 -9.42 -7.72 3.00
N GLY A 50 -9.23 -9.03 3.07
CA GLY A 50 -7.93 -9.69 2.84
C GLY A 50 -7.40 -9.58 1.42
N ILE A 51 -8.20 -9.11 0.46
CA ILE A 51 -7.77 -8.79 -0.91
C ILE A 51 -7.95 -7.31 -1.25
N GLY A 52 -8.25 -6.45 -0.25
CA GLY A 52 -8.43 -5.01 -0.44
C GLY A 52 -9.78 -4.60 -1.03
N GLN A 53 -10.79 -5.46 -0.93
CA GLN A 53 -12.15 -5.23 -1.43
C GLN A 53 -13.13 -4.93 -0.28
N GLY A 54 -14.41 -4.71 -0.64
CA GLY A 54 -15.50 -4.51 0.30
C GLY A 54 -15.47 -3.10 0.90
N LYS A 55 -15.18 -2.99 2.20
CA LYS A 55 -15.19 -1.70 2.93
C LYS A 55 -13.80 -1.11 3.15
N VAL A 56 -12.76 -1.76 2.62
CA VAL A 56 -11.39 -1.23 2.68
C VAL A 56 -11.28 -0.03 1.75
N THR A 57 -10.72 1.06 2.26
CA THR A 57 -10.38 2.23 1.46
C THR A 57 -8.90 2.58 1.68
N ALA A 58 -8.24 3.03 0.63
CA ALA A 58 -6.85 3.48 0.70
C ALA A 58 -6.64 4.65 -0.24
N SER A 59 -5.91 5.67 0.22
CA SER A 59 -5.44 6.75 -0.64
C SER A 59 -4.05 6.41 -1.21
N PRO A 60 -3.63 7.02 -2.34
CA PRO A 60 -2.26 6.90 -2.82
C PRO A 60 -1.23 7.33 -1.77
N PHE A 61 -1.53 8.37 -0.98
CA PHE A 61 -0.68 8.78 0.13
C PHE A 61 -0.55 7.68 1.20
N GLY A 62 -1.67 7.07 1.62
CA GLY A 62 -1.65 5.96 2.57
C GLY A 62 -0.86 4.74 2.07
N MET A 63 -1.00 4.39 0.79
CA MET A 63 -0.23 3.27 0.21
C MET A 63 1.26 3.59 0.03
N ALA A 64 1.61 4.84 -0.26
CA ALA A 64 3.01 5.28 -0.24
C ALA A 64 3.58 5.20 1.19
N LEU A 65 2.78 5.55 2.20
CA LEU A 65 3.17 5.42 3.61
C LEU A 65 3.41 3.96 4.00
N VAL A 66 2.53 3.03 3.58
CA VAL A 66 2.72 1.58 3.75
C VAL A 66 4.04 1.12 3.14
N ALA A 67 4.32 1.49 1.89
CA ALA A 67 5.58 1.16 1.24
C ALA A 67 6.79 1.75 1.97
N ALA A 68 6.66 2.98 2.48
CA ALA A 68 7.72 3.64 3.22
C ALA A 68 7.96 2.99 4.60
N THR A 69 6.91 2.47 5.24
CA THR A 69 7.00 1.67 6.47
C THR A 69 7.73 0.36 6.21
N LEU A 70 7.39 -0.35 5.12
CA LEU A 70 8.08 -1.58 4.72
C LEU A 70 9.56 -1.32 4.37
N ALA A 71 9.88 -0.18 3.77
CA ALA A 71 11.27 0.18 3.47
C ALA A 71 12.09 0.44 4.74
N ARG A 72 11.51 1.15 5.73
CA ARG A 72 12.23 1.59 6.94
C ARG A 72 12.05 0.71 8.19
N GLY A 73 11.09 -0.21 8.20
CA GLY A 73 10.69 -1.00 9.37
C GLY A 73 9.86 -0.23 10.40
N SER A 74 9.56 1.06 10.17
CA SER A 74 8.71 1.89 11.03
C SER A 74 8.00 2.97 10.24
N VAL A 75 6.83 3.39 10.73
CA VAL A 75 6.00 4.41 10.09
C VAL A 75 6.70 5.77 10.19
N PRO A 76 7.02 6.45 9.06
CA PRO A 76 7.59 7.78 9.11
C PRO A 76 6.59 8.82 9.58
N ALA A 77 7.11 9.91 10.15
CA ALA A 77 6.35 11.15 10.24
C ALA A 77 6.38 11.87 8.88
N PRO A 78 5.25 11.95 8.13
CA PRO A 78 5.21 12.64 6.86
C PRO A 78 5.44 14.14 7.06
N THR A 79 6.22 14.75 6.17
CA THR A 79 6.66 16.15 6.31
C THR A 79 6.55 16.85 4.97
N ILE A 80 5.82 17.97 4.90
CA ILE A 80 5.80 18.87 3.71
C ILE A 80 6.75 20.05 3.93
N VAL A 81 6.66 20.69 5.11
CA VAL A 81 7.54 21.80 5.49
C VAL A 81 8.71 21.25 6.28
N ALA A 82 9.93 21.46 5.80
CA ALA A 82 11.14 21.00 6.46
C ALA A 82 11.17 21.45 7.94
N GLY A 83 11.41 20.50 8.85
CA GLY A 83 11.43 20.75 10.29
C GLY A 83 10.06 20.77 10.97
N ALA A 84 8.96 20.58 10.24
CA ALA A 84 7.60 20.49 10.78
C ALA A 84 6.96 19.13 10.42
N PRO A 85 7.40 18.03 11.07
CA PRO A 85 6.80 16.72 10.84
C PRO A 85 5.33 16.69 11.25
N GLY A 86 4.54 15.92 10.53
CA GLY A 86 3.13 15.70 10.85
C GLY A 86 2.97 14.97 12.18
N VAL A 87 1.94 15.38 12.93
CA VAL A 87 1.53 14.74 14.17
C VAL A 87 0.47 13.70 13.85
N ALA A 88 0.74 12.45 14.20
CA ALA A 88 -0.21 11.35 14.06
C ALA A 88 -1.37 11.51 15.05
N ASP A 89 -2.56 11.11 14.64
CA ASP A 89 -3.75 11.04 15.50
C ASP A 89 -3.67 9.93 16.55
N ARG A 90 -2.92 8.87 16.27
CA ARG A 90 -2.60 7.78 17.21
C ARG A 90 -1.28 7.10 16.86
N THR A 91 -0.70 6.40 17.84
CA THR A 91 0.50 5.58 17.65
C THR A 91 0.12 4.11 17.59
N PRO A 92 0.35 3.41 16.46
CA PRO A 92 0.12 1.97 16.37
C PRO A 92 1.22 1.19 17.09
N GLU A 93 0.95 -0.08 17.40
CA GLU A 93 1.99 -1.04 17.78
C GLU A 93 3.04 -1.17 16.65
N PRO A 94 4.29 -1.53 16.95
CA PRO A 94 5.29 -1.78 15.93
C PRO A 94 4.95 -3.05 15.12
N LEU A 95 5.42 -3.09 13.87
CA LEU A 95 5.36 -4.30 13.07
C LEU A 95 6.17 -5.42 13.74
N PRO A 96 5.65 -6.66 13.82
CA PRO A 96 6.44 -7.78 14.31
C PRO A 96 7.74 -7.96 13.50
N GLY A 97 8.81 -8.34 14.20
CA GLY A 97 10.15 -8.46 13.60
C GLY A 97 10.17 -9.42 12.40
N GLY A 98 10.81 -9.00 11.31
CA GLY A 98 11.02 -9.80 10.10
C GLY A 98 9.82 -9.88 9.16
N VAL A 99 8.68 -9.28 9.50
CA VAL A 99 7.51 -9.22 8.59
C VAL A 99 7.80 -8.30 7.40
N ASP A 100 8.45 -7.16 7.62
CA ASP A 100 8.87 -6.24 6.57
C ASP A 100 9.83 -6.90 5.57
N GLU A 101 10.81 -7.67 6.06
CA GLU A 101 11.73 -8.45 5.21
C GLU A 101 10.99 -9.47 4.35
N GLN A 102 10.07 -10.24 4.93
CA GLN A 102 9.27 -11.22 4.20
C GLN A 102 8.39 -10.56 3.13
N VAL A 103 7.74 -9.45 3.46
CA VAL A 103 6.90 -8.72 2.51
C VAL A 103 7.74 -8.13 1.38
N ARG A 104 8.91 -7.54 1.67
CA ARG A 104 9.83 -7.03 0.65
C ARG A 104 10.33 -8.13 -0.29
N ALA A 105 10.60 -9.34 0.22
CA ALA A 105 10.96 -10.49 -0.61
C ALA A 105 9.83 -10.86 -1.59
N MET A 106 8.58 -10.92 -1.13
CA MET A 106 7.41 -11.16 -2.00
C MET A 106 7.19 -10.03 -3.02
N MET A 107 7.46 -8.79 -2.64
CA MET A 107 7.41 -7.65 -3.56
C MET A 107 8.51 -7.74 -4.63
N ARG A 108 9.68 -8.30 -4.32
CA ARG A 108 10.73 -8.54 -5.33
C ARG A 108 10.26 -9.55 -6.37
N GLU A 109 9.64 -10.64 -5.93
CA GLU A 109 9.14 -11.69 -6.82
C GLU A 109 8.10 -11.16 -7.82
N THR A 110 7.27 -10.21 -7.39
CA THR A 110 6.28 -9.57 -8.28
C THR A 110 6.93 -8.86 -9.46
N VAL A 111 8.11 -8.27 -9.26
CA VAL A 111 8.87 -7.57 -10.31
C VAL A 111 9.71 -8.55 -11.13
N THR A 112 10.35 -9.54 -10.51
CA THR A 112 11.28 -10.44 -11.22
C THR A 112 10.59 -11.57 -11.98
N GLY A 113 9.38 -11.97 -11.57
CA GLY A 113 8.68 -13.10 -12.18
C GLY A 113 7.16 -13.05 -12.08
N GLY A 114 6.58 -11.94 -11.60
CA GLY A 114 5.15 -11.80 -11.39
C GLY A 114 4.49 -10.77 -12.29
N THR A 115 3.51 -10.08 -11.72
CA THR A 115 2.60 -9.18 -12.44
C THR A 115 3.23 -7.83 -12.80
N ALA A 116 4.44 -7.50 -12.31
CA ALA A 116 5.15 -6.25 -12.58
C ALA A 116 6.44 -6.45 -13.40
N THR A 117 6.55 -7.56 -14.15
CA THR A 117 7.74 -7.89 -14.97
C THR A 117 8.07 -6.86 -16.05
N ALA A 118 7.13 -5.99 -16.42
CA ALA A 118 7.38 -4.84 -17.28
C ALA A 118 8.34 -3.79 -16.67
N LEU A 119 8.66 -3.90 -15.37
CA LEU A 119 9.58 -3.03 -14.64
C LEU A 119 10.89 -3.72 -14.23
N GLN A 120 11.15 -4.94 -14.72
CA GLN A 120 12.35 -5.70 -14.37
C GLN A 120 13.67 -5.02 -14.77
N ASP A 121 13.61 -4.09 -15.71
CA ASP A 121 14.74 -3.27 -16.16
C ASP A 121 15.18 -2.23 -15.12
N ILE A 122 14.34 -1.95 -14.12
CA ILE A 122 14.64 -1.00 -13.05
C ILE A 122 15.38 -1.76 -11.92
N PRO A 123 16.66 -1.43 -11.64
CA PRO A 123 17.44 -2.12 -10.62
C PRO A 123 16.81 -2.00 -9.24
N ASP A 124 16.83 -3.10 -8.50
CA ASP A 124 16.41 -3.21 -7.09
C ASP A 124 14.98 -2.76 -6.78
N LEU A 125 14.13 -2.67 -7.81
CA LEU A 125 12.73 -2.35 -7.63
C LEU A 125 12.00 -3.48 -6.91
N LEU A 126 11.30 -3.11 -5.84
CA LEU A 126 10.28 -3.92 -5.19
C LEU A 126 8.92 -3.33 -5.58
N GLY A 127 7.93 -4.17 -5.82
CA GLY A 127 6.60 -3.66 -6.12
C GLY A 127 5.48 -4.66 -5.95
N LYS A 128 4.26 -4.14 -5.91
CA LYS A 128 3.06 -4.96 -5.98
C LYS A 128 2.02 -4.28 -6.85
N THR A 129 1.44 -5.04 -7.76
CA THR A 129 0.27 -4.59 -8.53
C THR A 129 -1.03 -4.88 -7.79
N GLY A 130 -2.06 -4.09 -8.06
CA GLY A 130 -3.41 -4.32 -7.55
C GLY A 130 -4.47 -3.84 -8.54
N THR A 131 -5.67 -4.40 -8.41
CA THR A 131 -6.89 -3.96 -9.08
C THR A 131 -7.99 -3.78 -8.03
N ALA A 132 -8.82 -2.75 -8.20
CA ALA A 132 -9.99 -2.53 -7.35
C ALA A 132 -11.22 -2.41 -8.27
N GLU A 133 -12.11 -3.39 -8.19
CA GLU A 133 -13.34 -3.46 -8.99
C GLU A 133 -14.39 -2.49 -8.45
N TYR A 134 -15.16 -1.90 -9.36
CA TYR A 134 -16.21 -0.94 -9.03
C TYR A 134 -17.42 -1.10 -9.95
N ILE A 135 -18.62 -0.90 -9.40
CA ILE A 135 -19.95 -0.98 -10.04
C ILE A 135 -20.38 -2.36 -10.57
N ASP A 136 -19.71 -2.95 -11.56
CA ASP A 136 -20.27 -4.07 -12.33
C ASP A 136 -19.28 -5.18 -12.77
N ASP A 137 -18.21 -5.40 -11.99
CA ASP A 137 -17.13 -6.38 -12.27
C ASP A 137 -16.39 -6.20 -13.62
N THR A 138 -16.78 -5.21 -14.43
CA THR A 138 -16.14 -4.90 -15.72
C THR A 138 -15.25 -3.67 -15.67
N HIS A 139 -15.42 -2.81 -14.65
CA HIS A 139 -14.60 -1.63 -14.42
C HIS A 139 -13.69 -1.84 -13.22
N ALA A 140 -12.40 -1.56 -13.39
CA ALA A 140 -11.41 -1.71 -12.33
C ALA A 140 -10.41 -0.55 -12.32
N HIS A 141 -10.10 -0.03 -11.14
CA HIS A 141 -8.97 0.87 -10.95
C HIS A 141 -7.65 0.09 -10.93
N GLY A 142 -6.59 0.71 -11.45
CA GLY A 142 -5.24 0.13 -11.48
C GLY A 142 -4.34 0.71 -10.40
N TRP A 143 -3.58 -0.16 -9.74
CA TRP A 143 -2.63 0.22 -8.70
C TRP A 143 -1.25 -0.38 -8.94
N PHE A 144 -0.22 0.42 -8.61
CA PHE A 144 1.14 -0.05 -8.39
C PHE A 144 1.71 0.62 -7.13
N VAL A 145 2.25 -0.18 -6.22
CA VAL A 145 2.93 0.30 -5.01
C VAL A 145 4.35 -0.23 -5.02
N GLY A 146 5.35 0.63 -4.81
CA GLY A 146 6.75 0.26 -5.02
C GLY A 146 7.73 0.88 -4.02
N ILE A 147 8.91 0.27 -3.97
CA ILE A 147 10.07 0.71 -3.18
C ILE A 147 11.32 0.60 -4.08
N ARG A 148 12.12 1.67 -4.16
CA ARG A 148 13.43 1.67 -4.82
C ARG A 148 14.41 2.50 -4.00
N GLY A 149 15.35 1.84 -3.32
CA GLY A 149 16.25 2.51 -2.39
C GLY A 149 15.47 3.17 -1.24
N ASP A 150 15.61 4.48 -1.08
CA ASP A 150 14.91 5.31 -0.10
C ASP A 150 13.55 5.84 -0.59
N LEU A 151 13.21 5.62 -1.87
CA LEU A 151 11.97 6.07 -2.47
C LEU A 151 10.87 5.02 -2.29
N ALA A 152 9.76 5.44 -1.68
CA ALA A 152 8.49 4.70 -1.64
C ALA A 152 7.43 5.46 -2.46
N LEU A 153 6.68 4.74 -3.28
CA LEU A 153 5.68 5.34 -4.17
C LEU A 153 4.41 4.50 -4.26
N ALA A 154 3.31 5.17 -4.58
CA ALA A 154 2.05 4.54 -4.97
C ALA A 154 1.45 5.30 -6.16
N VAL A 155 1.05 4.54 -7.19
CA VAL A 155 0.43 5.04 -8.41
C VAL A 155 -0.97 4.44 -8.50
N PHE A 156 -1.95 5.32 -8.69
CA PHE A 156 -3.34 4.98 -8.88
C PHE A 156 -3.80 5.53 -10.23
N VAL A 157 -4.43 4.68 -11.03
CA VAL A 157 -5.08 5.08 -12.28
C VAL A 157 -6.54 4.68 -12.20
N SER A 158 -7.43 5.68 -12.24
CA SER A 158 -8.86 5.42 -12.17
C SER A 158 -9.35 4.77 -13.47
N ASP A 159 -10.27 3.81 -13.35
CA ASP A 159 -10.92 3.16 -14.49
C ASP A 159 -9.94 2.63 -15.54
N ALA A 160 -8.88 1.99 -15.05
CA ALA A 160 -7.78 1.49 -15.86
C ALA A 160 -8.06 0.14 -16.51
N GLY A 161 -9.10 -0.58 -16.06
CA GLY A 161 -9.45 -1.95 -16.45
C GLY A 161 -8.42 -3.02 -16.02
N SER A 162 -7.22 -2.62 -15.60
CA SER A 162 -6.16 -3.49 -15.13
C SER A 162 -5.11 -2.70 -14.35
N SER A 163 -4.12 -3.39 -13.79
CA SER A 163 -2.96 -2.73 -13.15
C SER A 163 -1.91 -2.21 -14.14
N ALA A 164 -1.96 -2.61 -15.42
CA ALA A 164 -0.92 -2.28 -16.40
C ALA A 164 -0.70 -0.76 -16.59
N PRO A 165 -1.75 0.08 -16.70
CA PRO A 165 -1.55 1.53 -16.80
C PRO A 165 -0.83 2.15 -15.59
N ALA A 166 -1.07 1.63 -14.38
CA ALA A 166 -0.38 2.10 -13.18
C ALA A 166 1.09 1.66 -13.14
N VAL A 167 1.37 0.44 -13.62
CA VAL A 167 2.73 -0.08 -13.79
C VAL A 167 3.50 0.76 -14.82
N ASP A 168 2.90 1.07 -15.96
CA ASP A 168 3.52 1.87 -17.02
C ASP A 168 3.84 3.30 -16.53
N ALA A 169 2.89 3.94 -15.85
CA ALA A 169 3.09 5.26 -15.26
C ALA A 169 4.21 5.27 -14.21
N ALA A 170 4.26 4.26 -13.34
CA ALA A 170 5.33 4.10 -12.37
C ALA A 170 6.70 3.91 -13.05
N GLY A 171 6.75 3.09 -14.09
CA GLY A 171 7.97 2.87 -14.88
C GLY A 171 8.47 4.14 -15.56
N GLY A 172 7.57 4.92 -16.16
CA GLY A 172 7.92 6.21 -16.76
C GLY A 172 8.53 7.18 -15.74
N PHE A 173 7.90 7.32 -14.58
CA PHE A 173 8.41 8.15 -13.48
C PHE A 173 9.78 7.70 -12.97
N LEU A 174 9.94 6.40 -12.69
CA LEU A 174 11.18 5.84 -12.14
C LEU A 174 12.35 5.93 -13.11
N ARG A 175 12.10 5.73 -14.42
CA ARG A 175 13.13 5.86 -15.47
C ARG A 175 13.52 7.32 -15.71
N ALA A 176 12.59 8.26 -15.58
CA ALA A 176 12.90 9.69 -15.68
C ALA A 176 13.67 10.24 -14.48
N SER A 177 13.65 9.51 -13.35
CA SER A 177 14.29 9.88 -12.10
C SER A 177 15.61 9.13 -11.84
N ALA A 178 16.14 8.43 -12.85
CA ALA A 178 17.41 7.72 -12.82
C ALA A 178 18.50 8.56 -13.49
#